data_AF-A0A6G0KM91-F1
#
_entry.id   AF-A0A6G0KM91-F1
#
_cell.length_a   1.000
_cell.length_b   1.000
_cell.length_c   1.000
_cell.angle_alpha   90.00
_cell.angle_beta   90.00
_cell.angle_gamma   90.00
#
_symmetry.space_group_name_H-M   'P 1'
#
loop_
_entity.id
_entity.type
_entity.pdbx_description
1 polymer ?
#
loop_
_entity_poly.entity_id
_entity_poly.type
_entity_poly.pdbx_seq_one_letter_code
_entity_poly.pdbx_strand_id
1 'polypeptide(L)' 'MVAGDQTSEACGMKILASYVRNGGDLQRMDKSCVDQMPAFDLTPPEDFVVMFLCTDEAYDGAFNSSFSSYSN' A
#
# COMPACT_ATOMS: atom_id res chain seq x y z
N MET A 1 -11.84 0.95 -3.06
CA MET A 1 -12.54 -0.29 -3.41
C MET A 1 -13.16 -0.79 -2.13
N VAL A 2 -14.45 -1.08 -2.17
CA VAL A 2 -15.17 -1.76 -1.09
C VAL A 2 -14.80 -3.24 -1.15
N ALA A 3 -14.52 -3.86 -0.01
CA ALA A 3 -14.18 -5.28 0.04
C ALA A 3 -15.32 -6.12 -0.57
N GLY A 4 -14.97 -6.99 -1.53
CA GLY A 4 -15.95 -7.81 -2.26
C GLY A 4 -16.61 -7.14 -3.46
N ASP A 5 -16.37 -5.85 -3.71
CA ASP A 5 -16.84 -5.15 -4.90
C ASP A 5 -15.66 -4.57 -5.70
N GLN A 6 -15.22 -5.32 -6.71
CA GLN A 6 -14.13 -4.95 -7.60
C GLN A 6 -14.50 -3.84 -8.59
N THR A 7 -15.79 -3.49 -8.71
CA THR A 7 -16.27 -2.41 -9.59
C THR A 7 -16.36 -1.07 -8.88
N SER A 8 -16.32 -1.07 -7.54
CA SER A 8 -16.37 0.14 -6.74
C SER A 8 -15.17 1.05 -7.01
N GLU A 9 -15.45 2.35 -7.12
CA GLU A 9 -14.43 3.37 -7.33
C GLU A 9 -13.37 3.34 -6.22
N ALA A 10 -12.08 3.28 -6.60
CA ALA A 10 -10.98 3.36 -5.66
C ALA A 10 -10.92 4.74 -4.98
N CYS A 11 -10.53 4.79 -3.69
CA CYS A 11 -10.40 6.08 -2.99
C CYS A 11 -9.40 7.01 -3.70
N GLY A 12 -8.31 6.47 -4.24
CA GLY A 12 -7.38 7.24 -5.08
C GLY A 12 -8.04 7.93 -6.28
N MET A 13 -9.01 7.27 -6.93
CA MET A 13 -9.77 7.87 -8.04
C MET A 13 -10.71 8.97 -7.57
N LYS A 14 -11.37 8.80 -6.40
CA LYS A 14 -12.20 9.85 -5.79
C LYS A 14 -11.39 11.10 -5.46
N ILE A 15 -10.21 10.92 -4.87
CA ILE A 15 -9.27 12.00 -4.54
C ILE A 15 -8.84 12.73 -5.82
N LEU A 16 -8.39 12.00 -6.84
CA LEU A 16 -7.97 12.57 -8.12
C LEU A 16 -9.10 13.35 -8.80
N ALA A 17 -10.30 12.77 -8.86
CA ALA A 17 -11.47 13.44 -9.44
C ALA A 17 -11.84 14.71 -8.65
N SER A 18 -11.72 14.69 -7.32
CA SER A 18 -11.94 15.86 -6.47
C SER A 18 -10.90 16.96 -6.72
N TYR A 19 -9.61 16.60 -6.83
CA TYR A 19 -8.53 17.52 -7.18
C TYR A 19 -8.81 18.25 -8.49
N VAL A 20 -9.16 17.50 -9.54
CA VAL A 20 -9.47 18.06 -10.86
C VAL A 20 -10.69 18.99 -10.82
N ARG A 21 -11.77 18.58 -10.14
CA ARG A 21 -12.99 19.40 -9.99
C ARG A 21 -12.75 20.70 -9.23
N ASN A 22 -11.80 20.70 -8.29
CA ASN A 22 -11.43 21.87 -7.51
C ASN A 22 -10.27 22.67 -8.14
N GLY A 23 -9.97 22.48 -9.42
CA GLY A 23 -8.94 23.26 -10.13
C GLY A 23 -7.52 23.04 -9.62
N GLY A 24 -7.26 21.87 -9.04
CA GLY A 24 -5.98 21.53 -8.43
C GLY A 24 -5.75 22.11 -7.04
N ASP A 25 -6.77 22.68 -6.41
CA ASP A 25 -6.66 23.18 -5.04
C ASP A 25 -6.63 22.02 -4.03
N LEU A 26 -5.45 21.77 -3.47
CA LEU A 26 -5.20 20.72 -2.48
C LEU A 26 -5.95 20.93 -1.16
N GLN A 27 -6.30 22.17 -0.81
CA GLN A 27 -7.07 22.49 0.39
C GLN A 27 -8.54 22.13 0.24
N ARG A 28 -9.05 22.10 -1.00
CA ARG A 28 -10.43 21.79 -1.33
C ARG A 28 -10.65 20.33 -1.73
N MET A 29 -9.58 19.54 -1.76
CA MET A 29 -9.64 18.14 -2.12
C MET A 29 -10.39 17.35 -1.04
N ASP A 30 -11.44 16.65 -1.47
CA ASP A 30 -12.17 15.72 -0.62
C ASP A 30 -11.34 14.47 -0.36
N LYS A 31 -10.96 14.29 0.90
CA LYS A 31 -10.16 13.15 1.40
C LYS A 31 -10.97 12.26 2.34
N SER A 32 -12.28 12.47 2.48
CA SER A 32 -13.14 11.72 3.40
C SER A 32 -13.16 10.21 3.14
N CYS A 33 -12.82 9.77 1.92
CA CYS A 33 -12.67 8.34 1.64
C CYS A 33 -11.45 7.71 2.29
N VAL A 34 -10.42 8.49 2.66
CA VAL A 34 -9.21 8.01 3.35
C VAL A 34 -9.56 7.56 4.77
N ASP A 35 -10.48 8.26 5.43
CA ASP A 35 -10.95 7.90 6.78
C ASP A 35 -11.70 6.56 6.80
N GLN A 36 -12.15 6.09 5.64
CA GLN A 36 -12.84 4.80 5.46
C GLN A 36 -11.88 3.69 5.01
N MET A 37 -10.64 4.03 4.65
CA MET A 37 -9.64 3.03 4.30
C MET A 37 -9.13 2.34 5.56
N PRO A 38 -8.79 1.04 5.48
CA PRO A 38 -8.09 0.39 6.58
C PRO A 38 -6.80 1.16 6.88
N ALA A 39 -6.34 1.05 8.14
CA ALA A 39 -5.04 1.59 8.52
C ALA A 39 -3.98 1.07 7.54
N PHE A 40 -3.14 1.98 7.06
CA PHE A 40 -2.10 1.63 6.12
C PHE A 40 -1.06 0.79 6.86
N ASP A 41 -1.12 -0.52 6.64
CA ASP A 41 -0.16 -1.48 7.16
C ASP A 41 0.79 -1.87 6.03
N LEU A 42 2.03 -1.42 6.18
CA LEU A 42 3.11 -1.73 5.25
C LEU A 42 3.90 -2.94 5.71
N THR A 43 3.51 -3.63 6.78
CA THR A 43 4.18 -4.85 7.23
C THR A 43 3.95 -5.97 6.21
N PRO A 44 4.95 -6.36 5.41
CA PRO A 44 4.79 -7.48 4.51
C PRO A 44 4.74 -8.80 5.31
N PRO A 45 4.12 -9.84 4.75
CA PRO A 45 4.28 -11.21 5.25
C PRO A 45 5.77 -11.60 5.37
N GLU A 46 6.15 -12.23 6.47
CA GLU A 46 7.54 -12.62 6.77
C GLU A 46 8.15 -13.49 5.67
N ASP A 47 7.37 -14.41 5.10
CA ASP A 47 7.79 -15.27 4.00
C ASP A 47 8.17 -14.46 2.75
N PHE A 48 7.48 -13.34 2.47
CA PHE A 48 7.87 -12.44 1.38
C PHE A 48 9.13 -11.64 1.69
N VAL A 49 9.34 -11.23 2.94
CA VAL A 49 10.59 -10.54 3.35
C VAL A 49 11.78 -11.47 3.12
N VAL A 50 11.68 -12.71 3.62
CA VAL A 50 12.75 -13.70 3.48
C VAL A 50 12.95 -14.08 2.02
N MET A 51 11.88 -14.39 1.29
CA MET A 51 11.96 -14.87 -0.10
C MET A 51 12.48 -13.82 -1.08
N PHE A 52 12.03 -12.56 -0.98
CA PHE A 52 12.40 -11.52 -1.94
C PHE A 52 13.57 -10.67 -1.49
N LEU A 53 13.72 -10.42 -0.19
CA LEU A 53 14.72 -9.50 0.33
C LEU A 53 15.89 -10.22 1.03
N CYS A 54 15.78 -11.54 1.28
CA CYS A 54 16.80 -12.33 1.99
C CYS A 54 17.20 -11.69 3.33
N THR A 55 16.22 -11.18 4.05
CA THR A 55 16.36 -10.59 5.39
C THR A 55 15.13 -10.94 6.21
N ASP A 56 15.19 -10.75 7.52
CA ASP A 56 14.11 -10.95 8.48
C ASP A 56 13.41 -9.62 8.85
N GLU A 57 13.87 -8.51 8.29
CA GLU A 57 13.34 -7.17 8.58
C GLU A 57 13.16 -6.39 7.25
N ALA A 58 11.95 -5.87 7.02
CA ALA A 58 11.56 -5.32 5.72
C ALA A 58 12.07 -3.89 5.48
N TYR A 59 12.33 -3.12 6.54
CA TYR A 59 12.63 -1.70 6.51
C TYR A 59 13.87 -1.43 7.39
N ASP A 60 15.06 -1.62 6.82
CA ASP A 60 16.41 -1.53 7.44
C ASP A 60 17.14 -2.87 7.69
N GLY A 61 16.61 -3.97 7.15
CA GLY A 61 17.16 -5.30 7.29
C GLY A 61 18.50 -5.48 6.59
N ALA A 62 19.41 -6.19 7.24
CA ALA A 62 20.66 -6.59 6.62
C ALA A 62 20.43 -7.87 5.81
N PHE A 63 21.02 -7.92 4.61
CA PHE A 63 21.05 -9.14 3.82
C PHE A 63 21.68 -10.27 4.62
N ASN A 64 20.97 -11.40 4.68
CA ASN A 64 21.42 -12.61 5.35
C ASN A 64 21.45 -13.77 4.34
N SER A 65 22.67 -14.19 3.98
CA SER A 65 22.87 -15.27 3.00
C SER A 65 22.27 -16.60 3.43
N SER A 66 21.99 -16.83 4.72
CA SER A 66 21.31 -18.06 5.15
C SER A 66 19.90 -18.19 4.56
N PHE A 67 19.29 -17.08 4.13
CA PHE A 67 17.98 -17.08 3.47
C PHE A 67 18.07 -17.32 1.96
N SER A 68 19.24 -17.10 1.35
CA SER A 68 19.44 -17.28 -0.11
C SER A 68 19.43 -18.74 -0.59
N SER A 69 19.50 -19.71 0.32
CA SER A 69 19.37 -21.14 0.01
C SER A 69 17.92 -21.64 -0.05
N TYR A 70 16.91 -20.77 0.08
CA TYR A 70 15.53 -21.09 -0.29
C TYR A 70 15.38 -21.14 -1.82
N SER A 71 16.10 -22.06 -2.46
CA SER A 71 15.95 -22.46 -3.84
C SER A 71 15.58 -23.94 -3.86
N ASN A 72 14.28 -24.24 -4.03
CA ASN A 72 13.84 -25.55 -4.50
C ASN A 72 13.67 -25.49 -6.02
#